data_AF-A0A2N5M251-F1
#
_entry.id   AF-A0A2N5M251-F1
#
_cell.length_a   1.000
_cell.length_b   1.000
_cell.length_c   1.000
_cell.angle_alpha   90.00
_cell.angle_beta   90.00
_cell.angle_gamma   90.00
#
_symmetry.space_group_name_H-M   'P 1'
#
loop_
_entity.id
_entity.type
_entity.pdbx_description
1 polymer ?
#
loop_
_entity_poly.entity_id
_entity_poly.type
_entity_poly.pdbx_seq_one_letter_code
_entity_poly.pdbx_strand_id
1 'polypeptide(L)'
;MASIVKKGLFIFLVSFAVISGGSNAKAFTNQVIQRGAVGDDVIELQARLQNIGYYRGRIDGVFGWGTYWALRNFQKAYRLPIDGLAGTTTKNKLADASNFNRAFVHEQIRKGNEFTYYGGTPIEKQIKTKPAGAKKRAPKSPGRKVNKAATNSPAGFSQNDIQLLANAVYGESRGEPYIGQVAVAAVILNRLESPVFPHSVSGVIFEPGAFTAVADGQIWLTPNERAKEAVIDAINGWDPTGNALYYFNPDTATSKWIWSRPQIKKIGKHIFCE
;
A
#
# COMPACT_ATOMS: atom_id res chain seq x y z
N MET A 1 -36.42 36.22 70.98
CA MET A 1 -36.21 36.10 69.51
C MET A 1 -34.75 36.46 69.21
N ALA A 2 -33.91 35.46 68.93
CA ALA A 2 -32.60 35.68 68.30
C ALA A 2 -32.25 34.40 67.53
N SER A 3 -32.24 34.50 66.21
CA SER A 3 -32.03 33.40 65.26
C SER A 3 -30.53 33.18 65.06
N ILE A 4 -30.04 31.96 65.34
CA ILE A 4 -28.66 31.55 65.07
C ILE A 4 -28.58 31.06 63.62
N VAL A 5 -28.00 31.88 62.75
CA VAL A 5 -27.70 31.52 61.37
C VAL A 5 -26.45 30.62 61.35
N LYS A 6 -26.64 29.33 61.07
CA LYS A 6 -25.54 28.41 60.74
C LYS A 6 -24.96 28.79 59.38
N LYS A 7 -23.74 29.34 59.36
CA LYS A 7 -22.96 29.52 58.12
C LYS A 7 -22.43 28.16 57.68
N GLY A 8 -23.04 27.58 56.64
CA GLY A 8 -22.53 26.39 55.96
C GLY A 8 -21.31 26.75 55.12
N LEU A 9 -20.16 26.16 55.45
CA LEU A 9 -18.93 26.24 54.66
C LEU A 9 -19.06 25.31 53.44
N PHE A 10 -19.34 25.87 52.27
CA PHE A 10 -19.34 25.12 51.01
C PHE A 10 -17.89 24.99 50.51
N ILE A 11 -17.29 23.81 50.73
CA ILE A 11 -15.99 23.46 50.14
C ILE A 11 -16.25 23.04 48.68
N PHE A 12 -15.90 23.90 47.73
CA PHE A 12 -15.90 23.57 46.31
C PHE A 12 -14.64 22.76 46.00
N LEU A 13 -14.76 21.43 46.02
CA LEU A 13 -13.73 20.52 45.49
C LEU A 13 -13.76 20.61 43.96
N VAL A 14 -12.90 21.46 43.40
CA VAL A 14 -12.63 21.49 41.96
C VAL A 14 -11.83 20.23 41.62
N SER A 15 -12.54 19.17 41.23
CA SER A 15 -11.95 17.98 40.64
C SER A 15 -11.32 18.35 39.31
N PHE A 16 -10.01 18.59 39.31
CA PHE A 16 -9.24 18.74 38.08
C PHE A 16 -9.12 17.36 37.43
N ALA A 17 -10.09 17.01 36.59
CA ALA A 17 -9.99 15.86 35.72
C ALA A 17 -8.87 16.14 34.72
N VAL A 18 -7.68 15.58 34.98
CA VAL A 18 -6.61 15.51 33.99
C VAL A 18 -7.10 14.58 32.88
N ILE A 19 -7.79 15.14 31.90
CA ILE A 19 -8.08 14.46 30.64
C ILE A 19 -6.73 14.31 29.95
N SER A 20 -6.08 13.19 30.24
CA SER A 20 -4.92 12.70 29.53
C SER A 20 -5.39 12.29 28.15
N GLY A 21 -5.60 13.27 27.27
CA GLY A 21 -5.74 13.09 25.84
C GLY A 21 -4.38 12.67 25.27
N GLY A 22 -3.94 11.47 25.64
CA GLY A 22 -2.85 10.78 24.97
C GLY A 22 -3.25 10.69 23.51
N SER A 23 -2.64 11.53 22.68
CA SER A 23 -2.66 11.37 21.24
C SER A 23 -1.89 10.08 20.97
N ASN A 24 -2.58 8.95 21.08
CA ASN A 24 -2.12 7.70 20.51
C ASN A 24 -1.88 8.01 19.04
N ALA A 25 -0.61 8.15 18.68
CA ALA A 25 -0.19 8.17 17.30
C ALA A 25 -0.92 7.02 16.62
N LYS A 26 -1.70 7.31 15.57
CA LYS A 26 -2.42 6.28 14.83
C LYS A 26 -1.39 5.21 14.43
N ALA A 27 -1.37 4.12 15.18
CA ALA A 27 -0.59 2.94 14.90
C ALA A 27 -1.21 2.21 13.71
N PHE A 28 -0.61 1.09 13.34
CA PHE A 28 -1.12 0.18 12.32
C PHE A 28 -2.66 0.13 12.21
N THR A 29 -3.16 0.06 10.98
CA THR A 29 -4.57 -0.29 10.75
C THR A 29 -4.87 -1.73 11.18
N ASN A 30 -6.14 -2.13 11.19
CA ASN A 30 -6.56 -3.50 11.52
C ASN A 30 -6.24 -4.53 10.42
N GLN A 31 -5.75 -4.11 9.24
CA GLN A 31 -5.46 -5.00 8.12
C GLN A 31 -4.26 -5.92 8.41
N VAL A 32 -4.31 -7.19 8.05
CA VAL A 32 -3.10 -8.05 8.09
C VAL A 32 -2.14 -7.60 6.99
N ILE A 33 -0.89 -7.33 7.37
CA ILE A 33 0.14 -6.92 6.40
C ILE A 33 0.95 -8.16 6.00
N GLN A 34 1.14 -8.38 4.71
CA GLN A 34 1.89 -9.50 4.16
C GLN A 34 2.79 -9.08 3.01
N ARG A 35 3.67 -9.97 2.54
CA ARG A 35 4.53 -9.72 1.38
C ARG A 35 3.67 -9.29 0.17
N GLY A 36 4.10 -8.24 -0.52
CA GLY A 36 3.34 -7.57 -1.58
C GLY A 36 2.52 -6.38 -1.10
N ALA A 37 2.22 -6.27 0.20
CA ALA A 37 1.57 -5.08 0.73
C ALA A 37 2.44 -3.82 0.52
N VAL A 38 1.78 -2.69 0.39
CA VAL A 38 2.43 -1.37 0.29
C VAL A 38 1.71 -0.33 1.14
N GLY A 39 2.34 0.82 1.39
CA GLY A 39 1.73 1.99 2.01
C GLY A 39 2.12 2.23 3.48
N ASP A 40 1.37 3.10 4.16
CA ASP A 40 1.72 3.62 5.49
C ASP A 40 1.92 2.53 6.54
N ASP A 41 1.12 1.46 6.51
CA ASP A 41 1.26 0.32 7.41
C ASP A 41 2.58 -0.43 7.17
N VAL A 42 3.04 -0.49 5.93
CA VAL A 42 4.34 -1.09 5.59
C VAL A 42 5.49 -0.14 5.95
N ILE A 43 5.31 1.18 5.79
CA ILE A 43 6.27 2.20 6.24
C ILE A 43 6.46 2.07 7.76
N GLU A 44 5.36 1.97 8.52
CA GLU A 44 5.41 1.76 9.95
C GLU A 44 6.07 0.43 10.31
N LEU A 45 5.71 -0.66 9.61
CA LEU A 45 6.34 -1.98 9.80
C LEU A 45 7.86 -1.91 9.60
N GLN A 46 8.33 -1.37 8.48
CA GLN A 46 9.74 -1.23 8.15
C GLN A 46 10.46 -0.31 9.13
N ALA A 47 9.85 0.83 9.49
CA ALA A 47 10.43 1.78 10.43
C ALA A 47 10.59 1.15 11.82
N ARG A 48 9.55 0.47 12.32
CA ARG A 48 9.60 -0.24 13.60
C ARG A 48 10.63 -1.35 13.57
N LEU A 49 10.62 -2.21 12.54
CA LEU A 49 11.63 -3.27 12.39
C LEU A 49 13.06 -2.71 12.30
N GLN A 50 13.25 -1.56 11.65
CA GLN A 50 14.54 -0.89 11.60
C GLN A 50 14.93 -0.29 12.95
N ASN A 51 13.96 0.28 13.68
CA ASN A 51 14.17 0.84 15.01
C ASN A 51 14.74 -0.19 15.98
N ILE A 52 14.26 -1.42 15.92
CA ILE A 52 14.76 -2.54 16.72
C ILE A 52 15.82 -3.39 16.00
N GLY A 53 16.35 -2.93 14.87
CA GLY A 53 17.52 -3.52 14.21
C GLY A 53 17.27 -4.78 13.36
N TYR A 54 16.02 -5.18 13.15
CA TYR A 54 15.66 -6.34 12.31
C TYR A 54 15.64 -6.02 10.82
N TYR A 55 15.48 -4.74 10.45
CA TYR A 55 15.41 -4.32 9.05
C TYR A 55 16.51 -3.31 8.69
N ARG A 56 17.31 -3.65 7.68
CA ARG A 56 18.44 -2.81 7.20
C ARG A 56 18.19 -2.15 5.85
N GLY A 57 17.02 -2.40 5.25
CA GLY A 57 16.65 -1.84 3.96
C GLY A 57 16.12 -0.40 4.07
N ARG A 58 15.66 0.12 2.95
CA ARG A 58 15.05 1.45 2.88
C ARG A 58 13.63 1.38 3.40
N ILE A 59 13.21 2.39 4.17
CA ILE A 59 11.80 2.57 4.52
C ILE A 59 11.11 3.19 3.31
N ASP A 60 10.63 2.32 2.42
CA ASP A 60 10.03 2.67 1.13
C ASP A 60 8.53 2.37 1.06
N GLY A 61 7.98 1.73 2.10
CA GLY A 61 6.59 1.34 2.16
C GLY A 61 6.25 0.17 1.24
N VAL A 62 7.23 -0.64 0.82
CA VAL A 62 7.03 -1.84 -0.01
C VAL A 62 7.43 -3.10 0.74
N PHE A 63 6.48 -4.02 0.93
CA PHE A 63 6.74 -5.27 1.62
C PHE A 63 7.33 -6.30 0.66
N GLY A 64 8.61 -6.12 0.34
CA GLY A 64 9.42 -7.08 -0.42
C GLY A 64 10.08 -8.16 0.45
N TRP A 65 10.97 -8.94 -0.17
CA TRP A 65 11.70 -10.04 0.49
C TRP A 65 12.56 -9.60 1.68
N GLY A 66 13.15 -8.40 1.62
CA GLY A 66 13.90 -7.85 2.75
C GLY A 66 13.01 -7.62 3.98
N THR A 67 11.82 -7.06 3.77
CA THR A 67 10.82 -6.83 4.83
C THR A 67 10.30 -8.16 5.37
N TYR A 68 10.08 -9.15 4.49
CA TYR A 68 9.65 -10.51 4.86
C TYR A 68 10.63 -11.20 5.81
N TRP A 69 11.92 -11.21 5.47
CA TRP A 69 12.93 -11.84 6.31
C TRP A 69 13.12 -11.09 7.63
N ALA A 70 13.07 -9.76 7.61
CA ALA A 70 13.10 -8.96 8.83
C ALA A 70 11.92 -9.29 9.77
N LEU A 71 10.71 -9.39 9.22
CA LEU A 71 9.52 -9.74 9.99
C LEU A 71 9.61 -11.15 10.59
N ARG A 72 10.05 -12.14 9.82
CA ARG A 72 10.20 -13.52 10.34
C ARG A 72 11.28 -13.63 11.40
N ASN A 73 12.39 -12.91 11.24
CA ASN A 73 13.44 -12.87 12.26
C ASN A 73 12.93 -12.23 13.56
N PHE A 74 12.13 -11.16 13.46
CA PHE A 74 11.43 -10.57 14.58
C PHE A 74 10.47 -11.57 15.24
N GLN A 75 9.60 -12.22 14.47
CA GLN A 75 8.65 -13.21 14.98
C GLN A 75 9.36 -14.34 15.73
N LYS A 76 10.47 -14.87 15.16
CA LYS A 76 11.30 -15.88 15.80
C LYS A 76 11.86 -15.40 17.14
N ALA A 77 12.46 -14.21 17.18
CA ALA A 77 13.09 -13.68 18.38
C ALA A 77 12.09 -13.42 19.52
N TYR A 78 10.86 -13.02 19.18
CA TYR A 78 9.79 -12.76 20.15
C TYR A 78 8.83 -13.94 20.36
N ARG A 79 9.19 -15.14 19.88
CA ARG A 79 8.43 -16.39 20.05
C ARG A 79 6.97 -16.28 19.55
N LEU A 80 6.77 -15.57 18.45
CA LEU A 80 5.50 -15.48 17.74
C LEU A 80 5.41 -16.58 16.65
N PRO A 81 4.22 -16.85 16.10
CA PRO A 81 4.10 -17.61 14.86
C PRO A 81 4.98 -17.00 13.76
N ILE A 82 5.82 -17.81 13.12
CA ILE A 82 6.82 -17.36 12.12
C ILE A 82 6.26 -17.48 10.70
N ASP A 83 5.04 -16.99 10.52
CA ASP A 83 4.22 -17.08 9.31
C ASP A 83 4.55 -15.98 8.27
N GLY A 84 5.34 -14.96 8.64
CA GLY A 84 5.63 -13.83 7.78
C GLY A 84 4.44 -12.88 7.57
N LEU A 85 3.43 -12.95 8.45
CA LEU A 85 2.26 -12.09 8.47
C LEU A 85 2.32 -11.13 9.67
N ALA A 86 2.14 -9.84 9.40
CA ALA A 86 1.96 -8.82 10.43
C ALA A 86 0.45 -8.68 10.72
N GLY A 87 -0.11 -9.68 11.41
CA GLY A 87 -1.44 -9.62 12.04
C GLY A 87 -1.41 -8.94 13.42
N THR A 88 -2.55 -8.89 14.09
CA THR A 88 -2.74 -8.15 15.36
C THR A 88 -1.68 -8.46 16.41
N THR A 89 -1.41 -9.73 16.70
CA THR A 89 -0.41 -10.14 17.70
C THR A 89 0.99 -9.64 17.35
N THR A 90 1.39 -9.79 16.08
CA THR A 90 2.69 -9.31 15.58
C THR A 90 2.79 -7.79 15.64
N LYS A 91 1.73 -7.08 15.23
CA LYS A 91 1.65 -5.62 15.23
C LYS A 91 1.73 -5.04 16.63
N ASN A 92 0.98 -5.59 17.58
CA ASN A 92 1.03 -5.18 18.98
C ASN A 92 2.43 -5.39 19.55
N LYS A 93 3.03 -6.56 19.29
CA LYS A 93 4.38 -6.84 19.78
C LYS A 93 5.43 -5.90 19.18
N LEU A 94 5.29 -5.54 17.91
CA LEU A 94 6.14 -4.53 17.27
C LEU A 94 5.95 -3.16 17.92
N ALA A 95 4.71 -2.76 18.19
CA ALA A 95 4.39 -1.49 18.82
C ALA A 95 5.00 -1.38 20.23
N ASP A 96 4.92 -2.45 21.01
CA ASP A 96 5.49 -2.51 22.37
C ASP A 96 7.03 -2.52 22.37
N ALA A 97 7.64 -3.18 21.39
CA ALA A 97 9.09 -3.38 21.34
C ALA A 97 9.86 -2.20 20.72
N SER A 98 9.18 -1.28 20.02
CA SER A 98 9.82 -0.27 19.19
C SER A 98 9.21 1.12 19.37
N ASN A 99 10.00 2.15 19.10
CA ASN A 99 9.51 3.51 19.01
C ASN A 99 9.20 3.86 17.56
N PHE A 100 8.10 4.59 17.31
CA PHE A 100 7.76 5.07 15.97
C PHE A 100 7.32 6.53 15.98
N ASN A 101 8.15 7.40 15.41
CA ASN A 101 7.83 8.79 15.15
C ASN A 101 7.30 8.92 13.73
N ARG A 102 5.98 8.78 13.59
CA ARG A 102 5.28 8.86 12.31
C ARG A 102 5.60 10.16 11.58
N ALA A 103 5.57 11.29 12.30
CA ALA A 103 5.80 12.61 11.72
C ALA A 103 7.20 12.72 11.10
N PHE A 104 8.23 12.28 11.81
CA PHE A 104 9.60 12.27 11.29
C PHE A 104 9.75 11.40 10.04
N VAL A 105 9.33 10.13 10.12
CA VAL A 105 9.51 9.16 9.02
C VAL A 105 8.82 9.67 7.75
N HIS A 106 7.56 10.10 7.87
CA HIS A 106 6.80 10.62 6.73
C HIS A 106 7.38 11.93 6.19
N GLU A 107 7.91 12.79 7.06
CA GLU A 107 8.56 14.04 6.65
C GLU A 107 9.82 13.79 5.83
N GLN A 108 10.66 12.81 6.21
CA GLN A 108 11.84 12.47 5.43
C GLN A 108 11.48 11.86 4.07
N ILE A 109 10.47 10.97 4.03
CA ILE A 109 9.94 10.41 2.79
C ILE A 109 9.41 11.53 1.87
N ARG A 110 8.60 12.45 2.42
CA ARG A 110 8.05 13.61 1.69
C ARG A 110 9.12 14.54 1.13
N LYS A 111 10.22 14.73 1.87
CA LYS A 111 11.40 15.49 1.44
C LYS A 111 12.26 14.75 0.41
N GLY A 112 12.06 13.44 0.24
CA GLY A 112 12.87 12.59 -0.63
C GLY A 112 14.30 12.38 -0.11
N ASN A 113 14.50 12.56 1.20
CA ASN A 113 15.79 12.34 1.83
C ASN A 113 16.08 10.84 1.92
N GLU A 114 17.36 10.47 1.85
CA GLU A 114 17.78 9.15 2.30
C GLU A 114 17.93 9.22 3.82
N PHE A 115 17.31 8.28 4.53
CA PHE A 115 17.39 8.26 5.99
C PHE A 115 17.32 6.84 6.54
N THR A 116 17.75 6.68 7.77
CA THR A 116 17.56 5.49 8.59
C THR A 116 16.74 5.81 9.83
N TYR A 117 16.28 4.77 10.53
CA TYR A 117 15.46 4.94 11.73
C TYR A 117 15.82 3.92 12.82
N TYR A 118 17.10 3.75 13.13
CA TYR A 118 17.60 2.84 14.17
C TYR A 118 17.42 3.45 15.57
N GLY A 119 16.97 2.64 16.53
CA GLY A 119 16.86 3.03 17.93
C GLY A 119 18.23 3.38 18.52
N GLY A 120 18.25 4.36 19.43
CA GLY A 120 19.49 4.82 20.09
C GLY A 120 20.40 5.69 19.21
N THR A 121 20.08 5.89 17.92
CA THR A 121 20.86 6.78 17.04
C THR A 121 20.19 8.17 16.97
N PRO A 122 20.91 9.27 17.27
CA PRO A 122 20.37 10.62 17.14
C PRO A 122 19.86 10.92 15.74
N ILE A 123 18.69 11.55 15.64
CA ILE A 123 17.93 11.65 14.39
C ILE A 123 18.66 12.47 13.32
N GLU A 124 19.47 13.42 13.75
CA GLU A 124 20.30 14.29 12.92
C GLU A 124 21.38 13.48 12.17
N LYS A 125 21.87 12.41 12.79
CA LYS A 125 22.87 11.50 12.18
C LYS A 125 22.25 10.50 11.22
N GLN A 126 20.93 10.36 11.23
CA GLN A 126 20.22 9.39 10.42
C GLN A 126 19.72 9.94 9.09
N ILE A 127 19.94 11.23 8.79
CA ILE A 127 19.51 11.87 7.54
C ILE A 127 20.74 12.10 6.65
N LYS A 128 20.66 11.62 5.41
CA LYS A 128 21.55 12.02 4.32
C LYS A 128 20.79 12.97 3.40
N THR A 129 21.11 14.25 3.50
CA THR A 129 20.56 15.28 2.63
C THR A 129 21.16 15.13 1.23
N LYS A 130 20.31 15.06 0.19
CA LYS A 130 20.79 15.19 -1.19
C LYS A 130 21.22 16.65 -1.45
N PRO A 131 22.35 16.91 -2.12
CA PRO A 131 22.80 18.27 -2.40
C PRO A 131 21.80 19.01 -3.29
N ALA A 132 21.54 20.27 -2.94
CA ALA A 132 20.70 21.20 -3.67
C ALA A 132 21.37 21.61 -5.00
N GLY A 133 21.41 20.71 -5.98
CA GLY A 133 22.05 20.96 -7.27
C GLY A 133 21.57 20.08 -8.43
N ALA A 134 20.87 18.98 -8.16
CA ALA A 134 20.20 18.22 -9.22
C ALA A 134 18.94 18.97 -9.67
N LYS A 135 19.00 19.60 -10.85
CA LYS A 135 17.86 20.24 -11.53
C LYS A 135 16.64 19.30 -11.48
N LYS A 136 15.62 19.72 -10.74
CA LYS A 136 14.29 19.12 -10.76
C LYS A 136 13.65 19.40 -12.12
N ARG A 137 13.36 18.36 -12.90
CA ARG A 137 12.09 18.34 -13.63
C ARG A 137 11.03 17.96 -12.61
N ALA A 138 10.45 18.97 -11.98
CA ALA A 138 9.31 18.79 -11.09
C ALA A 138 8.05 18.47 -11.92
N PRO A 139 7.18 17.55 -11.48
CA PRO A 139 5.80 17.58 -11.91
C PRO A 139 5.16 18.83 -11.28
N LYS A 140 4.59 19.69 -12.12
CA LYS A 140 3.78 20.83 -11.67
C LYS A 140 2.45 20.28 -11.14
N SER A 141 2.23 20.36 -9.83
CA SER A 141 0.88 20.35 -9.26
C SER A 141 0.60 21.72 -8.65
N PRO A 142 -0.50 22.41 -9.03
CA PRO A 142 -0.92 23.61 -8.33
C PRO A 142 -1.46 23.23 -6.95
N GLY A 143 -1.02 23.95 -5.92
CA GLY A 143 -1.40 23.71 -4.54
C GLY A 143 -2.90 23.82 -4.31
N ARG A 144 -3.48 22.83 -3.61
CA ARG A 144 -4.80 22.94 -2.99
C ARG A 144 -4.70 22.55 -1.53
N LYS A 145 -5.23 23.41 -0.66
CA LYS A 145 -5.26 23.25 0.80
C LYS A 145 -5.85 21.89 1.16
N VAL A 146 -5.11 21.11 1.95
CA VAL A 146 -5.49 19.77 2.37
C VAL A 146 -6.53 19.88 3.49
N ASN A 147 -7.81 19.79 3.14
CA ASN A 147 -8.85 19.49 4.10
C ASN A 147 -8.76 18.00 4.47
N LYS A 148 -8.64 17.72 5.77
CA LYS A 148 -8.78 16.37 6.34
C LYS A 148 -10.15 15.79 5.95
N ALA A 149 -10.15 14.88 5.00
CA ALA A 149 -11.18 13.87 4.81
C ALA A 149 -10.52 12.67 4.14
N ALA A 150 -10.75 11.48 4.67
CA ALA A 150 -10.46 10.24 3.95
C ALA A 150 -11.17 10.34 2.59
N THR A 151 -10.42 10.47 1.51
CA THR A 151 -11.00 10.58 0.17
C THR A 151 -11.27 9.17 -0.32
N ASN A 152 -12.57 8.86 -0.43
CA ASN A 152 -13.10 7.61 -0.98
C ASN A 152 -12.32 7.23 -2.24
N SER A 153 -11.53 6.17 -2.13
CA SER A 153 -11.00 5.50 -3.31
C SER A 153 -12.12 4.58 -3.86
N PRO A 154 -12.26 4.43 -5.19
CA PRO A 154 -13.35 3.64 -5.77
C PRO A 154 -13.38 2.21 -5.22
N ALA A 155 -14.55 1.74 -4.81
CA ALA A 155 -14.90 0.35 -4.49
C ALA A 155 -13.87 -0.49 -3.69
N GLY A 156 -13.15 0.10 -2.73
CA GLY A 156 -12.24 -0.66 -1.85
C GLY A 156 -10.80 -0.82 -2.35
N PHE A 157 -10.42 -0.17 -3.45
CA PHE A 157 -9.04 -0.13 -3.95
C PHE A 157 -8.29 1.07 -3.40
N SER A 158 -7.04 0.93 -2.94
CA SER A 158 -6.20 2.06 -2.56
C SER A 158 -5.66 2.81 -3.78
N GLN A 159 -5.19 4.06 -3.63
CA GLN A 159 -4.53 4.78 -4.72
C GLN A 159 -3.28 4.04 -5.27
N ASN A 160 -2.62 3.23 -4.44
CA ASN A 160 -1.50 2.40 -4.87
C ASN A 160 -1.96 1.20 -5.70
N ASP A 161 -3.10 0.59 -5.35
CA ASP A 161 -3.71 -0.46 -6.16
C ASP A 161 -4.06 0.08 -7.54
N ILE A 162 -4.65 1.28 -7.60
CA ILE A 162 -4.94 1.97 -8.86
C ILE A 162 -3.64 2.21 -9.67
N GLN A 163 -2.54 2.58 -9.02
CA GLN A 163 -1.26 2.80 -9.69
C GLN A 163 -0.66 1.49 -10.22
N LEU A 164 -0.64 0.42 -9.42
CA LEU A 164 -0.15 -0.89 -9.83
C LEU A 164 -0.98 -1.45 -10.99
N LEU A 165 -2.31 -1.41 -10.86
CA LEU A 165 -3.24 -1.81 -11.91
C LEU A 165 -2.99 -1.03 -13.20
N ALA A 166 -2.87 0.30 -13.10
CA ALA A 166 -2.70 1.13 -14.29
C ALA A 166 -1.36 0.88 -14.99
N ASN A 167 -0.28 0.65 -14.24
CA ASN A 167 1.03 0.31 -14.82
C ASN A 167 1.04 -1.10 -15.44
N ALA A 168 0.39 -2.07 -14.80
CA ALA A 168 0.22 -3.41 -15.36
C ALA A 168 -0.61 -3.36 -16.65
N VAL A 169 -1.78 -2.73 -16.62
CA VAL A 169 -2.65 -2.52 -17.79
C VAL A 169 -1.88 -1.82 -18.91
N TYR A 170 -1.11 -0.78 -18.60
CA TYR A 170 -0.33 -0.08 -19.61
C TYR A 170 0.72 -0.99 -20.26
N GLY A 171 1.47 -1.77 -19.49
CA GLY A 171 2.46 -2.70 -20.05
C GLY A 171 1.84 -3.73 -21.00
N GLU A 172 0.68 -4.24 -20.63
CA GLU A 172 0.00 -5.31 -21.38
C GLU A 172 -0.78 -4.80 -22.59
N SER A 173 -1.26 -3.56 -22.57
CA SER A 173 -2.22 -3.05 -23.56
C SER A 173 -1.80 -1.71 -24.19
N ARG A 174 -0.52 -1.35 -24.11
CA ARG A 174 0.00 -0.15 -24.78
C ARG A 174 -0.24 -0.23 -26.29
N GLY A 175 -0.98 0.75 -26.81
CA GLY A 175 -1.33 0.83 -28.23
C GLY A 175 -2.59 0.07 -28.62
N GLU A 176 -3.24 -0.63 -27.68
CA GLU A 176 -4.54 -1.25 -27.90
C GLU A 176 -5.68 -0.21 -27.86
N PRO A 177 -6.85 -0.50 -28.49
CA PRO A 177 -8.05 0.32 -28.33
C PRO A 177 -8.43 0.46 -26.85
N TYR A 178 -9.14 1.54 -26.48
CA TYR A 178 -9.49 1.81 -25.06
C TYR A 178 -10.19 0.63 -24.40
N ILE A 179 -11.16 0.02 -25.09
CA ILE A 179 -11.86 -1.19 -24.64
C ILE A 179 -10.92 -2.37 -24.38
N GLY A 180 -9.79 -2.47 -25.07
CA GLY A 180 -8.75 -3.47 -24.78
C GLY A 180 -7.97 -3.19 -23.50
N GLN A 181 -7.79 -1.91 -23.13
CA GLN A 181 -7.16 -1.53 -21.85
C GLN A 181 -8.11 -1.82 -20.68
N VAL A 182 -9.39 -1.48 -20.84
CA VAL A 182 -10.44 -1.83 -19.86
C VAL A 182 -10.54 -3.35 -19.73
N ALA A 183 -10.44 -4.09 -20.84
CA ALA A 183 -10.46 -5.55 -20.84
C ALA A 183 -9.33 -6.17 -20.00
N VAL A 184 -8.09 -5.68 -20.13
CA VAL A 184 -6.98 -6.17 -19.28
C VAL A 184 -7.22 -5.81 -17.81
N ALA A 185 -7.72 -4.61 -17.51
CA ALA A 185 -8.06 -4.23 -16.15
C ALA A 185 -9.12 -5.16 -15.55
N ALA A 186 -10.19 -5.45 -16.30
CA ALA A 186 -11.26 -6.35 -15.90
C ALA A 186 -10.75 -7.76 -15.62
N VAL A 187 -9.85 -8.31 -16.44
CA VAL A 187 -9.21 -9.62 -16.16
C VAL A 187 -8.48 -9.60 -14.81
N ILE A 188 -7.76 -8.53 -14.47
CA ILE A 188 -7.10 -8.43 -13.15
C ILE A 188 -8.14 -8.47 -12.03
N LEU A 189 -9.27 -7.77 -12.18
CA LEU A 189 -10.34 -7.77 -11.19
C LEU A 189 -11.03 -9.13 -11.07
N ASN A 190 -11.30 -9.81 -12.19
CA ASN A 190 -11.87 -11.16 -12.21
C ASN A 190 -10.95 -12.16 -11.50
N ARG A 191 -9.62 -12.00 -11.61
CA ARG A 191 -8.65 -12.80 -10.85
C ARG A 191 -8.75 -12.54 -9.35
N LEU A 192 -9.02 -11.30 -8.90
CA LEU A 192 -9.19 -11.04 -7.47
C LEU A 192 -10.40 -11.76 -6.87
N GLU A 193 -11.46 -11.92 -7.66
CA GLU A 193 -12.69 -12.60 -7.26
C GLU A 193 -12.61 -14.13 -7.41
N SER A 194 -11.63 -14.64 -8.15
CA SER A 194 -11.50 -16.05 -8.46
C SER A 194 -10.77 -16.83 -7.35
N PRO A 195 -11.25 -18.03 -6.96
CA PRO A 195 -10.64 -18.84 -5.90
C PRO A 195 -9.28 -19.45 -6.28
N VAL A 196 -8.90 -19.43 -7.55
CA VAL A 196 -7.64 -20.02 -8.04
C VAL A 196 -6.51 -19.00 -8.16
N PHE A 197 -6.78 -17.72 -7.87
CA PHE A 197 -5.81 -16.63 -7.93
C PHE A 197 -5.67 -15.95 -6.57
N PRO A 198 -4.59 -15.17 -6.34
CA PRO A 198 -4.45 -14.38 -5.13
C PRO A 198 -5.55 -13.31 -4.98
N HIS A 199 -6.07 -13.14 -3.77
CA HIS A 199 -7.15 -12.17 -3.46
C HIS A 199 -6.65 -10.75 -3.15
N SER A 200 -5.55 -10.32 -3.78
CA SER A 200 -5.03 -8.96 -3.64
C SER A 200 -4.41 -8.47 -4.93
N VAL A 201 -4.52 -7.17 -5.22
CA VAL A 201 -3.98 -6.56 -6.45
C VAL A 201 -2.50 -6.86 -6.61
N SER A 202 -1.71 -6.68 -5.54
CA SER A 202 -0.30 -7.07 -5.56
C SER A 202 -0.12 -8.57 -5.76
N GLY A 203 -0.95 -9.41 -5.16
CA GLY A 203 -0.85 -10.87 -5.34
C GLY A 203 -0.98 -11.24 -6.81
N VAL A 204 -2.01 -10.74 -7.49
CA VAL A 204 -2.28 -11.00 -8.91
C VAL A 204 -1.18 -10.40 -9.79
N ILE A 205 -0.80 -9.14 -9.56
CA ILE A 205 0.18 -8.44 -10.43
C ILE A 205 1.58 -9.04 -10.32
N PHE A 206 2.00 -9.48 -9.14
CA PHE A 206 3.34 -10.01 -8.90
C PHE A 206 3.44 -11.54 -8.99
N GLU A 207 2.41 -12.22 -9.51
CA GLU A 207 2.55 -13.63 -9.88
C GLU A 207 3.66 -13.79 -10.94
N PRO A 208 4.56 -14.78 -10.78
CA PRO A 208 5.67 -14.96 -11.71
C PRO A 208 5.21 -15.09 -13.17
N GLY A 209 5.64 -14.16 -14.01
CA GLY A 209 5.32 -14.16 -15.45
C GLY A 209 3.92 -13.69 -15.82
N ALA A 210 3.12 -13.16 -14.87
CA ALA A 210 1.76 -12.72 -15.15
C ALA A 210 1.68 -11.39 -15.91
N PHE A 211 2.63 -10.46 -15.67
CA PHE A 211 2.64 -9.12 -16.27
C PHE A 211 4.06 -8.69 -16.65
N THR A 212 4.22 -8.23 -17.89
CA THR A 212 5.50 -7.75 -18.45
C THR A 212 6.03 -6.51 -17.73
N ALA A 213 5.15 -5.60 -17.31
CA ALA A 213 5.50 -4.38 -16.58
C ALA A 213 6.28 -4.62 -15.28
N VAL A 214 6.11 -5.80 -14.66
CA VAL A 214 6.87 -6.19 -13.46
C VAL A 214 8.30 -6.56 -13.82
N ALA A 215 8.50 -7.40 -14.85
CA ALA A 215 9.82 -7.83 -15.31
C ALA A 215 10.64 -6.64 -15.85
N ASP A 216 9.98 -5.72 -16.55
CA ASP A 216 10.59 -4.53 -17.14
C ASP A 216 10.81 -3.40 -16.13
N GLY A 217 10.43 -3.59 -14.86
CA GLY A 217 10.55 -2.60 -13.79
C GLY A 217 9.64 -1.36 -13.95
N GLN A 218 8.73 -1.37 -14.92
CA GLN A 218 7.82 -0.26 -15.22
C GLN A 218 6.68 -0.14 -14.20
N ILE A 219 6.47 -1.16 -13.38
CA ILE A 219 5.39 -1.21 -12.39
C ILE A 219 5.43 -0.09 -11.34
N TRP A 220 6.57 0.58 -11.16
CA TRP A 220 6.77 1.67 -10.18
C TRP A 220 6.76 3.08 -10.78
N LEU A 221 6.48 3.20 -12.08
CA LEU A 221 6.45 4.50 -12.77
C LEU A 221 5.15 5.26 -12.48
N THR A 222 5.12 6.53 -12.88
CA THR A 222 3.88 7.30 -12.91
C THR A 222 2.91 6.66 -13.92
N PRO A 223 1.68 6.32 -13.51
CA PRO A 223 0.70 5.73 -14.41
C PRO A 223 0.43 6.56 -15.63
N ASN A 224 0.27 5.88 -16.76
CA ASN A 224 -0.36 6.48 -17.92
C ASN A 224 -1.81 6.85 -17.58
N GLU A 225 -2.22 8.08 -17.87
CA GLU A 225 -3.56 8.59 -17.53
C GLU A 225 -4.68 7.76 -18.16
N ARG A 226 -4.53 7.36 -19.42
CA ARG A 226 -5.52 6.54 -20.14
C ARG A 226 -5.64 5.13 -19.55
N ALA A 227 -4.52 4.51 -19.16
CA ALA A 227 -4.56 3.21 -18.49
C ALA A 227 -5.19 3.32 -17.09
N LYS A 228 -4.95 4.43 -16.38
CA LYS A 228 -5.60 4.71 -15.10
C LYS A 228 -7.11 4.88 -15.26
N GLU A 229 -7.57 5.62 -16.27
CA GLU A 229 -8.99 5.76 -16.59
C GLU A 229 -9.63 4.38 -16.86
N ALA A 230 -8.96 3.55 -17.66
CA ALA A 230 -9.43 2.19 -17.97
C ALA A 230 -9.57 1.31 -16.72
N VAL A 231 -8.64 1.44 -15.76
CA VAL A 231 -8.72 0.77 -14.46
C VAL A 231 -9.92 1.25 -13.65
N ILE A 232 -10.15 2.57 -13.61
CA ILE A 232 -11.27 3.14 -12.87
C ILE A 232 -12.60 2.69 -13.48
N ASP A 233 -12.70 2.63 -14.80
CA ASP A 233 -13.88 2.13 -15.50
C ASP A 233 -14.15 0.65 -15.20
N ALA A 234 -13.12 -0.19 -15.19
CA ALA A 234 -13.27 -1.59 -14.79
C ALA A 234 -13.71 -1.73 -13.33
N ILE A 235 -13.14 -0.94 -12.41
CA ILE A 235 -13.53 -0.93 -10.99
C ILE A 235 -14.98 -0.46 -10.80
N ASN A 236 -15.47 0.43 -11.68
CA ASN A 236 -16.86 0.85 -11.70
C ASN A 236 -17.81 -0.21 -12.32
N GLY A 237 -17.30 -1.38 -12.67
CA GLY A 237 -18.07 -2.53 -13.14
C GLY A 237 -18.07 -2.75 -14.64
N TRP A 238 -17.25 -2.01 -15.41
CA TRP A 238 -17.17 -2.26 -16.85
C TRP A 238 -16.22 -3.44 -17.17
N ASP A 239 -16.80 -4.61 -17.40
CA ASP A 239 -16.09 -5.77 -17.95
C ASP A 239 -16.51 -6.07 -19.41
N PRO A 240 -15.69 -5.68 -20.42
CA PRO A 240 -15.96 -6.01 -21.82
C PRO A 240 -15.61 -7.47 -22.18
N THR A 241 -14.94 -8.21 -21.31
CA THR A 241 -14.38 -9.55 -21.61
C THR A 241 -15.40 -10.67 -21.47
N GLY A 242 -16.40 -10.52 -20.60
CA GLY A 242 -17.33 -11.58 -20.26
C GLY A 242 -16.77 -12.52 -19.18
N ASN A 243 -16.22 -11.94 -18.11
CA ASN A 243 -15.61 -12.63 -16.97
C ASN A 243 -14.36 -13.46 -17.30
N ALA A 244 -13.54 -13.00 -18.25
CA ALA A 244 -12.31 -13.69 -18.63
C ALA A 244 -11.27 -13.68 -17.50
N LEU A 245 -10.50 -14.77 -17.38
CA LEU A 245 -9.39 -14.91 -16.44
C LEU A 245 -8.02 -14.88 -17.13
N TYR A 246 -8.00 -15.13 -18.44
CA TYR A 246 -6.79 -15.17 -19.24
C TYR A 246 -6.96 -14.38 -20.54
N TYR A 247 -5.83 -13.99 -21.12
CA TYR A 247 -5.77 -13.46 -22.48
C TYR A 247 -4.43 -13.81 -23.12
N PHE A 248 -4.40 -13.78 -24.45
CA PHE A 248 -3.16 -13.94 -25.21
C PHE A 248 -3.23 -13.26 -26.56
N ASN A 249 -2.06 -12.92 -27.11
CA ASN A 249 -1.95 -12.49 -28.49
C ASN A 249 -1.74 -13.74 -29.39
N PRO A 250 -2.70 -14.09 -30.28
CA PRO A 250 -2.61 -15.29 -31.12
C PRO A 250 -1.42 -15.24 -32.10
N ASP A 251 -0.89 -14.06 -32.41
CA ASP A 251 0.23 -13.89 -33.34
C ASP A 251 1.58 -14.26 -32.67
N THR A 252 1.65 -14.22 -31.34
CA THR A 252 2.90 -14.43 -30.59
C THR A 252 2.83 -15.56 -29.55
N ALA A 253 1.63 -16.07 -29.22
CA ALA A 253 1.45 -17.06 -28.18
C ALA A 253 1.91 -18.46 -28.61
N THR A 254 2.88 -19.00 -27.89
CA THR A 254 3.44 -20.35 -28.13
C THR A 254 2.94 -21.41 -27.14
N SER A 255 2.27 -21.01 -26.05
CA SER A 255 1.81 -21.93 -25.01
C SER A 255 0.65 -22.81 -25.49
N LYS A 256 0.85 -24.11 -25.63
CA LYS A 256 -0.26 -25.04 -25.99
C LYS A 256 -1.42 -24.99 -24.99
N TRP A 257 -1.11 -24.75 -23.73
CA TRP A 257 -2.12 -24.66 -22.67
C TRP A 257 -3.05 -23.46 -22.87
N ILE A 258 -2.53 -22.28 -23.26
CA ILE A 258 -3.41 -21.10 -23.44
C ILE A 258 -4.38 -21.29 -24.62
N TRP A 259 -3.93 -21.98 -25.67
CA TRP A 259 -4.78 -22.32 -26.83
C TRP A 259 -5.88 -23.33 -26.50
N SER A 260 -5.74 -24.10 -25.41
CA SER A 260 -6.78 -25.04 -24.94
C SER A 260 -7.87 -24.39 -24.09
N ARG A 261 -7.71 -23.13 -23.68
CA ARG A 261 -8.73 -22.42 -22.87
C ARG A 261 -9.95 -22.08 -23.74
N PRO A 262 -11.18 -22.16 -23.19
CA PRO A 262 -12.37 -21.69 -23.89
C PRO A 262 -12.24 -20.21 -24.27
N GLN A 263 -12.29 -19.93 -25.57
CA GLN A 263 -12.14 -18.57 -26.09
C GLN A 263 -13.49 -17.85 -26.05
N ILE A 264 -13.53 -16.69 -25.41
CA ILE A 264 -14.76 -15.89 -25.26
C ILE A 264 -14.90 -14.93 -26.44
N LYS A 265 -13.88 -14.09 -26.65
CA LYS A 265 -13.86 -13.08 -27.73
C LYS A 265 -12.46 -12.52 -27.98
N LYS A 266 -12.31 -11.79 -29.09
CA LYS A 266 -11.11 -11.03 -29.42
C LYS A 266 -11.37 -9.52 -29.30
N ILE A 267 -10.51 -8.80 -28.59
CA ILE A 267 -10.51 -7.33 -28.51
C ILE A 267 -9.10 -6.84 -28.85
N GLY A 268 -8.99 -6.06 -29.93
CA GLY A 268 -7.69 -5.66 -30.45
C GLY A 268 -6.85 -6.87 -30.82
N LYS A 269 -5.63 -6.95 -30.27
CA LYS A 269 -4.71 -8.07 -30.49
C LYS A 269 -4.94 -9.25 -29.53
N HIS A 270 -5.75 -9.09 -28.49
CA HIS A 270 -5.91 -10.12 -27.47
C HIS A 270 -7.17 -10.96 -27.66
N ILE A 271 -7.02 -12.28 -27.57
CA ILE A 271 -8.12 -13.23 -27.35
C ILE A 271 -8.26 -13.42 -25.84
N PHE A 272 -9.47 -13.24 -25.32
CA PHE A 272 -9.82 -13.38 -23.90
C PHE A 272 -10.50 -14.73 -23.66
N CYS A 273 -10.15 -15.38 -22.55
CA CYS A 273 -10.53 -16.77 -22.25
C CYS A 273 -10.93 -16.97 -20.78
N GLU A 274 -11.74 -17.98 -20.53
CA GLU A 274 -12.04 -18.51 -19.19
C GLU A 274 -10.87 -19.29 -18.60
#